data_AF-A0A3M1R072-F1
#
_entry.id   AF-A0A3M1R072-F1
#
_cell.length_a   1.000
_cell.length_b   1.000
_cell.length_c   1.000
_cell.angle_alpha   90.00
_cell.angle_beta   90.00
_cell.angle_gamma   90.00
#
_symmetry.space_group_name_H-M   'P 1'
#
loop_
_entity.id
_entity.type
_entity.pdbx_description
1 polymer ?
#
loop_
_entity_poly.entity_id
_entity_poly.type
_entity_poly.pdbx_seq_one_letter_code
_entity_poly.pdbx_strand_id
1 'polypeptide(L)'
;LRTYYRTTGGNRRYEKVMRKEIGRLREGLLYLLTTSDDLVTMLNRLLVPGSRYAIAGLKRAFFIPLLQALYPDRYSLWDRHIEAGIKRLGMQYWQAGESPGEIYQQLMRAKEALCSLNEHLDLFLLDDLLRRIGTGAFPLTEEPALYPEAPEEPVPVSRVAEEDIALQRLQQQVFLETETILEIEQLLQEKRQVIFYGPPGTGKTVVAEAFARYFTGSPRRVRLIQFHPSYTYEEFMEGIRPEVGAEGGIRYVVKAGIFKRWCEEARGKRERYLLIIDEINRGNLSRIFGELLYLLEYREKRVELPYSGEQFSVPSNLYLIGTMNTADRSIALVDHALRRRFHFIRFRPDSGVLRRWMAAQGYPAEWDPGVLDRLNERLRAEGVEENALLGHSYFMQPDLSREGLRRLLRYTIQPILEEYFFTEPSRAERIVRELWEEFA
;
A
#
# COMPACT_ATOMS: atom_id res chain seq x y z
N LEU A 1 -31.78 -3.70 7.71
CA LEU A 1 -33.24 -3.48 7.56
C LEU A 1 -34.04 -3.68 8.84
N ARG A 2 -34.04 -4.87 9.46
CA ARG A 2 -34.73 -5.08 10.77
C ARG A 2 -34.31 -4.07 11.83
N THR A 3 -33.02 -3.73 11.89
CA THR A 3 -32.46 -2.71 12.81
C THR A 3 -32.85 -1.28 12.43
N TYR A 4 -32.89 -0.96 11.13
CA TYR A 4 -33.26 0.36 10.60
C TYR A 4 -34.73 0.71 10.84
N TYR A 5 -35.65 -0.26 10.69
CA TYR A 5 -37.07 -0.03 10.93
C TYR A 5 -37.47 -0.16 12.41
N ARG A 6 -36.71 -0.90 13.23
CA ARG A 6 -36.90 -0.91 14.69
C ARG A 6 -36.62 0.44 15.33
N THR A 7 -35.73 1.23 14.74
CA THR A 7 -35.33 2.55 15.23
C THR A 7 -36.28 3.67 14.80
N THR A 8 -37.13 3.46 13.79
CA THR A 8 -38.03 4.50 13.23
C THR A 8 -39.53 4.34 13.57
N GLY A 9 -39.91 3.48 14.52
CA GLY A 9 -41.26 3.44 15.10
C GLY A 9 -42.04 2.12 14.89
N GLY A 10 -42.54 1.55 16.00
CA GLY A 10 -43.19 0.24 16.06
C GLY A 10 -44.71 0.26 15.86
N ASN A 11 -45.24 -0.71 15.10
CA ASN A 11 -46.62 -1.20 15.21
C ASN A 11 -46.80 -2.50 14.40
N ARG A 12 -47.74 -3.41 14.72
CA ARG A 12 -47.97 -4.68 13.97
C ARG A 12 -48.22 -4.51 12.46
N ARG A 13 -48.68 -3.34 12.03
CA ARG A 13 -48.83 -2.94 10.62
C ARG A 13 -47.47 -2.91 9.88
N TYR A 14 -46.37 -2.60 10.59
CA TYR A 14 -45.00 -2.60 10.06
C TYR A 14 -44.49 -4.00 9.75
N GLU A 15 -44.95 -5.06 10.42
CA GLU A 15 -44.39 -6.40 10.20
C GLU A 15 -44.81 -6.96 8.83
N LYS A 16 -46.06 -6.70 8.42
CA LYS A 16 -46.58 -7.08 7.10
C LYS A 16 -45.93 -6.25 5.98
N VAL A 17 -45.71 -4.95 6.21
CA VAL A 17 -44.96 -4.07 5.29
C VAL A 17 -43.50 -4.51 5.20
N MET A 18 -42.84 -4.83 6.31
CA MET A 18 -41.46 -5.31 6.35
C MET A 18 -41.28 -6.64 5.63
N ARG A 19 -42.17 -7.63 5.82
CA ARG A 19 -42.08 -8.90 5.07
C ARG A 19 -42.22 -8.66 3.56
N LYS A 20 -43.09 -7.74 3.15
CA LYS A 20 -43.27 -7.35 1.74
C LYS A 20 -42.03 -6.66 1.17
N GLU A 21 -41.45 -5.69 1.89
CA GLU A 21 -40.24 -4.97 1.45
C GLU A 21 -39.00 -5.87 1.47
N ILE A 22 -38.87 -6.80 2.43
CA ILE A 22 -37.80 -7.81 2.44
C ILE A 22 -37.94 -8.78 1.25
N GLY A 23 -39.17 -9.20 0.92
CA GLY A 23 -39.45 -10.01 -0.26
C GLY A 23 -39.04 -9.28 -1.54
N ARG A 24 -39.46 -8.02 -1.71
CA ARG A 24 -39.04 -7.17 -2.83
C ARG A 24 -37.53 -6.97 -2.91
N LEU A 25 -36.84 -6.83 -1.77
CA LEU A 25 -35.38 -6.71 -1.77
C LEU A 25 -34.73 -7.97 -2.30
N ARG A 26 -35.18 -9.14 -1.83
CA ARG A 26 -34.68 -10.42 -2.29
C ARG A 26 -34.92 -10.59 -3.80
N GLU A 27 -36.12 -10.26 -4.27
CA GLU A 27 -36.44 -10.31 -5.70
C GLU A 27 -35.63 -9.30 -6.52
N GLY A 28 -35.41 -8.09 -6.01
CA GLY A 28 -34.59 -7.06 -6.66
C GLY A 28 -33.11 -7.45 -6.75
N LEU A 29 -32.56 -8.08 -5.71
CA LEU A 29 -31.19 -8.62 -5.73
C LEU A 29 -31.06 -9.79 -6.70
N LEU A 30 -32.02 -10.72 -6.70
CA LEU A 30 -32.07 -11.81 -7.67
C LEU A 30 -32.17 -11.28 -9.09
N TYR A 31 -33.05 -10.32 -9.33
CA TYR A 31 -33.21 -9.67 -10.63
C TYR A 31 -31.90 -9.02 -11.10
N LEU A 32 -31.18 -8.30 -10.23
CA LEU A 32 -29.89 -7.70 -10.57
C LEU A 32 -28.84 -8.75 -10.98
N LEU A 33 -28.89 -9.95 -10.40
CA LEU A 33 -27.95 -11.03 -10.69
C LEU A 33 -28.32 -11.86 -11.93
N THR A 34 -29.58 -11.89 -12.34
CA THR A 34 -30.06 -12.82 -13.38
C THR A 34 -30.69 -12.15 -14.59
N THR A 35 -30.91 -10.83 -14.55
CA THR A 35 -31.55 -10.10 -15.65
C THR A 35 -30.68 -10.04 -16.90
N SER A 36 -31.33 -10.15 -18.06
CA SER A 36 -30.76 -9.84 -19.38
C SER A 36 -31.24 -8.48 -19.92
N ASP A 37 -32.01 -7.73 -19.13
CA ASP A 37 -32.49 -6.40 -19.50
C ASP A 37 -31.31 -5.42 -19.66
N ASP A 38 -31.48 -4.40 -20.51
CA ASP A 38 -30.49 -3.33 -20.66
C ASP A 38 -30.38 -2.47 -19.39
N LEU A 39 -29.28 -1.72 -19.28
CA LEU A 39 -28.94 -0.90 -18.10
C LEU A 39 -30.06 0.07 -17.70
N VAL A 40 -30.71 0.71 -18.68
CA VAL A 40 -31.77 1.71 -18.43
C VAL A 40 -33.00 1.01 -17.86
N THR A 41 -33.44 -0.06 -18.51
CA THR A 41 -34.58 -0.87 -18.05
C THR A 41 -34.34 -1.43 -16.65
N MET A 42 -33.16 -2.01 -16.41
CA MET A 42 -32.77 -2.57 -15.12
C MET A 42 -32.84 -1.51 -14.01
N LEU A 43 -32.20 -0.37 -14.19
CA LEU A 43 -32.16 0.69 -13.18
C LEU A 43 -33.52 1.33 -12.97
N ASN A 44 -34.34 1.48 -14.00
CA ASN A 44 -35.70 2.01 -13.85
C ASN A 44 -36.58 1.10 -12.98
N ARG A 45 -36.46 -0.23 -13.14
CA ARG A 45 -37.18 -1.20 -12.30
C ARG A 45 -36.70 -1.25 -10.85
N LEU A 46 -35.47 -0.79 -10.57
CA LEU A 46 -34.88 -0.75 -9.23
C LEU A 46 -35.04 0.60 -8.53
N LEU A 47 -35.03 1.72 -9.28
CA LEU A 47 -34.89 3.08 -8.73
C LEU A 47 -36.15 3.96 -8.87
N VAL A 48 -37.00 3.73 -9.88
CA VAL A 48 -38.20 4.57 -10.10
C VAL A 48 -39.26 4.24 -9.04
N PRO A 49 -39.74 5.23 -8.25
CA PRO A 49 -40.78 4.98 -7.25
C PRO A 49 -42.03 4.33 -7.87
N GLY A 50 -42.49 3.23 -7.26
CA GLY A 50 -43.65 2.48 -7.76
C GLY A 50 -43.34 1.40 -8.79
N SER A 51 -42.10 1.28 -9.25
CA SER A 51 -41.67 0.17 -10.11
C SER A 51 -41.52 -1.15 -9.34
N ARG A 52 -41.38 -2.27 -10.07
CA ARG A 52 -41.54 -3.65 -9.53
C ARG A 52 -40.63 -3.96 -8.35
N TYR A 53 -39.37 -3.50 -8.38
CA TYR A 53 -38.36 -3.80 -7.36
C TYR A 53 -37.95 -2.57 -6.54
N ALA A 54 -38.55 -1.41 -6.81
CA ALA A 54 -38.23 -0.18 -6.08
C ALA A 54 -38.69 -0.27 -4.63
N ILE A 55 -37.76 0.00 -3.72
CA ILE A 55 -37.98 0.00 -2.27
C ILE A 55 -37.75 1.41 -1.75
N ALA A 56 -38.74 1.93 -1.03
CA ALA A 56 -38.66 3.25 -0.43
C ALA A 56 -37.45 3.34 0.53
N GLY A 57 -36.51 4.25 0.24
CA GLY A 57 -35.29 4.45 1.03
C GLY A 57 -34.06 3.70 0.51
N LEU A 58 -34.22 2.66 -0.31
CA LEU A 58 -33.11 1.98 -0.99
C LEU A 58 -33.02 2.48 -2.44
N LYS A 59 -32.38 3.64 -2.60
CA LYS A 59 -32.22 4.31 -3.90
C LYS A 59 -30.84 4.02 -4.50
N ARG A 60 -30.32 4.91 -5.34
CA ARG A 60 -29.01 4.80 -6.00
C ARG A 60 -27.86 4.46 -5.05
N ALA A 61 -27.85 5.02 -3.83
CA ALA A 61 -26.82 4.77 -2.82
C ALA A 61 -26.75 3.31 -2.32
N PHE A 62 -27.77 2.49 -2.61
CA PHE A 62 -27.78 1.07 -2.30
C PHE A 62 -27.49 0.22 -3.55
N PHE A 63 -28.24 0.43 -4.64
CA PHE A 63 -28.15 -0.44 -5.81
C PHE A 63 -26.92 -0.19 -6.69
N ILE A 64 -26.41 1.05 -6.77
CA ILE A 64 -25.27 1.35 -7.64
C ILE A 64 -23.94 0.80 -7.08
N PRO A 65 -23.63 0.91 -5.78
CA PRO A 65 -22.45 0.25 -5.23
C PRO A 65 -22.48 -1.28 -5.38
N LEU A 66 -23.66 -1.90 -5.29
CA LEU A 66 -23.82 -3.33 -5.54
C LEU A 66 -23.57 -3.67 -7.01
N LEU A 67 -24.09 -2.85 -7.93
CA LEU A 67 -23.89 -3.04 -9.36
C LEU A 67 -22.41 -2.92 -9.76
N GLN A 68 -21.70 -1.93 -9.21
CA GLN A 68 -20.25 -1.79 -9.38
C GLN A 68 -19.49 -2.96 -8.76
N ALA A 69 -19.86 -3.42 -7.56
CA ALA A 69 -19.19 -4.54 -6.92
C ALA A 69 -19.32 -5.85 -7.72
N LEU A 70 -20.42 -6.02 -8.45
CA LEU A 70 -20.67 -7.19 -9.30
C LEU A 70 -20.02 -7.08 -10.68
N TYR A 71 -19.88 -5.86 -11.22
CA TYR A 71 -19.29 -5.62 -12.54
C TYR A 71 -18.37 -4.38 -12.50
N PRO A 72 -17.20 -4.47 -11.82
CA PRO A 72 -16.34 -3.33 -11.54
C PRO A 72 -15.77 -2.67 -12.80
N ASP A 73 -15.53 -3.47 -13.85
CA ASP A 73 -14.97 -2.98 -15.12
C ASP A 73 -16.02 -2.36 -16.06
N ARG A 74 -17.31 -2.44 -15.68
CA ARG A 74 -18.43 -2.05 -16.55
C ARG A 74 -19.26 -0.90 -15.98
N TYR A 75 -19.35 -0.80 -14.66
CA TYR A 75 -20.25 0.14 -14.00
C TYR A 75 -19.52 0.92 -12.92
N SER A 76 -19.73 2.23 -12.90
CA SER A 76 -19.03 3.16 -12.04
C SER A 76 -19.96 3.74 -10.96
N LEU A 77 -19.41 4.38 -9.93
CA LEU A 77 -20.23 4.95 -8.86
C LEU A 77 -21.13 6.08 -9.38
N TRP A 78 -22.26 6.22 -8.71
CA TRP A 78 -23.21 7.30 -8.96
C TRP A 78 -23.61 7.97 -7.65
N ASP A 79 -22.99 9.12 -7.40
CA ASP A 79 -23.36 10.01 -6.32
C ASP A 79 -23.39 11.47 -6.78
N ARG A 80 -23.85 12.35 -5.90
CA ARG A 80 -24.06 13.77 -6.18
C ARG A 80 -22.76 14.53 -6.50
N HIS A 81 -21.62 14.07 -6.00
CA HIS A 81 -20.33 14.72 -6.20
C HIS A 81 -19.77 14.34 -7.58
N ILE A 82 -19.93 13.10 -7.99
CA ILE A 82 -19.61 12.66 -9.35
C ILE A 82 -20.49 13.42 -10.37
N GLU A 83 -21.81 13.53 -10.12
CA GLU A 83 -22.71 14.34 -10.96
C GLU A 83 -22.24 15.79 -11.05
N ALA A 84 -21.87 16.40 -9.92
CA ALA A 84 -21.35 17.75 -9.87
C ALA A 84 -20.02 17.90 -10.63
N GLY A 85 -19.15 16.88 -10.58
CA GLY A 85 -17.88 16.84 -11.31
C GLY A 85 -18.09 16.83 -12.81
N ILE A 86 -18.95 15.95 -13.32
CA ILE A 86 -19.29 15.86 -14.75
C ILE A 86 -19.96 17.16 -15.23
N LYS A 87 -20.88 17.72 -14.42
CA LYS A 87 -21.51 19.00 -14.72
C LYS A 87 -20.50 20.14 -14.83
N ARG A 88 -19.53 20.18 -13.92
CA ARG A 88 -18.45 21.16 -13.90
C ARG A 88 -17.55 21.04 -15.13
N LEU A 89 -17.28 19.83 -15.60
CA LEU A 89 -16.54 19.57 -16.85
C LEU A 89 -17.34 19.90 -18.13
N GLY A 90 -18.59 20.37 -18.02
CA GLY A 90 -19.43 20.63 -19.18
C GLY A 90 -19.90 19.37 -19.92
N MET A 91 -19.71 18.19 -19.33
CA MET A 91 -20.05 16.88 -19.93
C MET A 91 -21.38 16.32 -19.44
N GLN A 92 -22.25 17.17 -18.89
CA GLN A 92 -23.60 16.76 -18.50
C GLN A 92 -24.48 16.68 -19.75
N TYR A 93 -24.87 15.47 -20.13
CA TYR A 93 -25.75 15.23 -21.27
C TYR A 93 -27.25 15.12 -20.89
N TRP A 94 -27.56 14.95 -19.59
CA TRP A 94 -28.91 14.61 -19.13
C TRP A 94 -29.76 15.82 -18.74
N GLN A 95 -31.07 15.71 -18.97
CA GLN A 95 -32.06 16.78 -18.80
C GLN A 95 -33.05 16.54 -17.66
N ALA A 96 -33.75 17.61 -17.25
CA ALA A 96 -34.80 17.52 -16.25
C ALA A 96 -35.99 16.70 -16.79
N GLY A 97 -36.31 15.58 -16.14
CA GLY A 97 -37.41 14.68 -16.51
C GLY A 97 -36.98 13.29 -16.95
N GLU A 98 -35.68 13.07 -17.21
CA GLU A 98 -35.14 11.77 -17.56
C GLU A 98 -35.17 10.77 -16.39
N SER A 99 -35.31 9.51 -16.74
CA SER A 99 -35.37 8.40 -15.79
C SER A 99 -34.00 8.18 -15.13
N PRO A 100 -33.96 7.56 -13.93
CA PRO A 100 -32.68 7.25 -13.29
C PRO A 100 -31.76 6.38 -14.14
N GLY A 101 -32.32 5.45 -14.92
CA GLY A 101 -31.55 4.63 -15.86
C GLY A 101 -30.94 5.44 -16.99
N GLU A 102 -31.69 6.39 -17.58
CA GLU A 102 -31.21 7.26 -18.65
C GLU A 102 -30.07 8.16 -18.16
N ILE A 103 -30.25 8.79 -16.99
CA ILE A 103 -29.22 9.63 -16.36
C ILE A 103 -27.94 8.83 -16.12
N TYR A 104 -28.05 7.62 -15.56
CA TYR A 104 -26.87 6.80 -15.28
C TYR A 104 -26.17 6.32 -16.56
N GLN A 105 -26.92 5.95 -17.61
CA GLN A 105 -26.34 5.58 -18.89
C GLN A 105 -25.55 6.74 -19.50
N GLN A 106 -26.06 7.96 -19.43
CA GLN A 106 -25.37 9.15 -19.94
C GLN A 106 -24.14 9.52 -19.09
N LEU A 107 -24.21 9.34 -17.78
CA LEU A 107 -23.06 9.46 -16.88
C LEU A 107 -21.97 8.45 -17.24
N MET A 108 -22.33 7.20 -17.54
CA MET A 108 -21.37 6.19 -17.99
C MET A 108 -20.71 6.58 -19.32
N ARG A 109 -21.48 7.08 -20.29
CA ARG A 109 -20.93 7.58 -21.56
C ARG A 109 -19.95 8.73 -21.35
N ALA A 110 -20.27 9.68 -20.48
CA ALA A 110 -19.37 10.79 -20.15
C ALA A 110 -18.05 10.27 -19.55
N LYS A 111 -18.13 9.24 -18.72
CA LYS A 111 -16.95 8.64 -18.10
C LYS A 111 -16.12 7.80 -19.07
N GLU A 112 -16.75 7.02 -19.92
CA GLU A 112 -16.08 6.28 -21.00
C GLU A 112 -15.31 7.22 -21.93
N ALA A 113 -15.91 8.37 -22.27
CA ALA A 113 -15.25 9.42 -23.06
C ALA A 113 -14.07 10.08 -22.33
N LEU A 114 -14.06 10.11 -21.00
CA LEU A 114 -12.92 10.60 -20.22
C LEU A 114 -11.82 9.54 -20.13
N CYS A 115 -12.18 8.27 -19.93
CA CYS A 115 -11.24 7.14 -19.94
C CYS A 115 -10.53 7.02 -21.29
N SER A 116 -11.18 7.35 -22.41
CA SER A 116 -10.53 7.32 -23.73
C SER A 116 -9.49 8.42 -23.94
N LEU A 117 -9.41 9.45 -23.07
CA LEU A 117 -8.40 10.50 -23.15
C LEU A 117 -7.02 10.05 -22.65
N ASN A 118 -6.96 9.00 -21.82
CA ASN A 118 -5.72 8.49 -21.26
C ASN A 118 -5.85 6.99 -20.93
N GLU A 119 -4.97 6.17 -21.49
CA GLU A 119 -5.00 4.70 -21.35
C GLU A 119 -4.82 4.19 -19.90
N HIS A 120 -4.31 5.02 -19.00
CA HIS A 120 -4.17 4.71 -17.58
C HIS A 120 -5.38 5.15 -16.72
N LEU A 121 -6.36 5.85 -17.30
CA LEU A 121 -7.53 6.34 -16.59
C LEU A 121 -8.66 5.30 -16.61
N ASP A 122 -8.79 4.54 -15.53
CA ASP A 122 -9.93 3.62 -15.33
C ASP A 122 -11.13 4.31 -14.66
N LEU A 123 -12.28 3.61 -14.61
CA LEU A 123 -13.51 4.13 -14.00
C LEU A 123 -13.36 4.42 -12.50
N PHE A 124 -12.41 3.78 -11.82
CA PHE A 124 -12.19 3.94 -10.38
C PHE A 124 -11.40 5.21 -10.07
N LEU A 125 -10.30 5.45 -10.78
CA LEU A 125 -9.52 6.70 -10.72
C LEU A 125 -10.39 7.88 -11.14
N LEU A 126 -11.23 7.69 -12.16
CA LEU A 126 -12.15 8.71 -12.64
C LEU A 126 -13.24 9.04 -11.61
N ASP A 127 -13.70 8.07 -10.82
CA ASP A 127 -14.64 8.31 -9.72
C ASP A 127 -14.04 9.24 -8.65
N ASP A 128 -12.78 9.02 -8.26
CA ASP A 128 -12.09 9.89 -7.30
C ASP A 128 -11.89 11.30 -7.87
N LEU A 129 -11.42 11.39 -9.11
CA LEU A 129 -11.19 12.66 -9.80
C LEU A 129 -12.48 13.48 -9.91
N LEU A 130 -13.57 12.88 -10.41
CA LEU A 130 -14.86 13.55 -10.57
C LEU A 130 -15.45 13.98 -9.23
N ARG A 131 -15.28 13.19 -8.16
CA ARG A 131 -15.68 13.62 -6.82
C ARG A 131 -14.93 14.87 -6.38
N ARG A 132 -13.61 14.92 -6.56
CA ARG A 132 -12.79 16.10 -6.19
C ARG A 132 -13.19 17.33 -7.00
N ILE A 133 -13.44 17.16 -8.30
CA ILE A 133 -13.94 18.26 -9.16
C ILE A 133 -15.31 18.73 -8.65
N GLY A 134 -16.22 17.80 -8.37
CA GLY A 134 -17.58 18.09 -7.91
C GLY A 134 -17.67 18.72 -6.51
N THR A 135 -16.70 18.48 -5.63
CA THR A 135 -16.67 19.07 -4.28
C THR A 135 -16.16 20.50 -4.24
N GLY A 136 -15.68 21.08 -5.35
CA GLY A 136 -15.04 22.39 -5.29
C GLY A 136 -13.54 22.38 -5.13
N ALA A 137 -12.89 21.21 -5.06
CA ALA A 137 -11.44 21.14 -4.87
C ALA A 137 -10.67 21.71 -6.07
N PHE A 138 -11.33 21.83 -7.23
CA PHE A 138 -10.82 22.48 -8.43
C PHE A 138 -11.81 23.59 -8.86
N PRO A 139 -11.42 24.88 -8.84
CA PRO A 139 -12.21 25.93 -9.46
C PRO A 139 -12.06 25.84 -10.98
N LEU A 140 -13.16 25.52 -11.68
CA LEU A 140 -13.26 25.67 -13.13
C LEU A 140 -13.89 27.04 -13.39
N THR A 141 -13.08 28.09 -13.41
CA THR A 141 -13.51 29.40 -13.90
C THR A 141 -13.12 29.55 -15.36
N GLU A 142 -14.05 30.07 -16.16
CA GLU A 142 -13.79 30.53 -17.52
C GLU A 142 -12.78 31.69 -17.48
N GLU A 143 -11.82 31.60 -18.40
CA GLU A 143 -10.53 32.30 -18.45
C GLU A 143 -9.52 31.93 -17.34
N PRO A 144 -8.26 31.60 -17.72
CA PRO A 144 -7.23 31.30 -16.76
C PRO A 144 -6.97 32.57 -15.96
N ALA A 145 -7.46 32.60 -14.72
CA ALA A 145 -7.00 33.57 -13.76
C ALA A 145 -5.48 33.37 -13.66
N LEU A 146 -4.73 34.35 -14.17
CA LEU A 146 -3.36 34.61 -13.76
C LEU A 146 -3.39 34.68 -12.23
N TYR A 147 -3.21 33.54 -11.58
CA TYR A 147 -2.60 33.53 -10.27
C TYR A 147 -1.36 34.41 -10.42
N PRO A 148 -1.12 35.41 -9.55
CA PRO A 148 0.25 35.88 -9.44
C PRO A 148 1.02 34.60 -9.17
N GLU A 149 1.90 34.23 -10.10
CA GLU A 149 2.86 33.17 -9.89
C GLU A 149 3.33 33.36 -8.46
N ALA A 150 2.97 32.43 -7.56
CA ALA A 150 3.77 32.29 -6.35
C ALA A 150 5.17 32.16 -6.95
N PRO A 151 6.06 33.14 -6.72
CA PRO A 151 7.15 33.44 -7.63
C PRO A 151 7.72 32.10 -8.03
N GLU A 152 7.63 31.78 -9.32
CA GLU A 152 8.47 30.75 -9.88
C GLU A 152 9.86 31.28 -9.63
N GLU A 153 10.40 31.01 -8.43
CA GLU A 153 11.81 30.78 -8.32
C GLU A 153 12.03 29.74 -9.40
N PRO A 154 12.76 30.08 -10.48
CA PRO A 154 13.13 29.08 -11.46
C PRO A 154 13.63 27.91 -10.62
N VAL A 155 13.03 26.72 -10.75
CA VAL A 155 13.64 25.51 -10.20
C VAL A 155 15.04 25.59 -10.79
N PRO A 156 16.07 25.90 -9.99
CA PRO A 156 17.33 26.29 -10.58
C PRO A 156 17.73 25.13 -11.47
N VAL A 157 18.35 25.38 -12.61
CA VAL A 157 18.93 24.30 -13.43
C VAL A 157 19.83 23.40 -12.55
N SER A 158 20.29 23.90 -11.38
CA SER A 158 20.91 23.11 -10.31
C SER A 158 20.01 22.10 -9.58
N ARG A 159 18.72 22.36 -9.29
CA ARG A 159 17.84 21.42 -8.55
C ARG A 159 17.46 20.18 -9.36
N VAL A 160 17.16 20.34 -10.65
CA VAL A 160 16.89 19.18 -11.54
C VAL A 160 18.17 18.34 -11.68
N ALA A 161 19.31 18.99 -11.87
CA ALA A 161 20.60 18.30 -11.90
C ALA A 161 20.93 17.61 -10.55
N GLU A 162 20.58 18.22 -9.41
CA GLU A 162 20.77 17.65 -8.07
C GLU A 162 19.89 16.41 -7.84
N GLU A 163 18.64 16.41 -8.31
CA GLU A 163 17.73 15.26 -8.22
C GLU A 163 18.21 14.11 -9.10
N ASP A 164 18.62 14.39 -10.34
CA ASP A 164 19.20 13.39 -11.25
C ASP A 164 20.48 12.77 -10.66
N ILE A 165 21.36 13.59 -10.09
CA ILE A 165 22.58 13.12 -9.42
C ILE A 165 22.22 12.26 -8.19
N ALA A 166 21.23 12.66 -7.41
CA ALA A 166 20.80 11.90 -6.24
C ALA A 166 20.21 10.54 -6.62
N LEU A 167 19.42 10.49 -7.69
CA LEU A 167 18.86 9.26 -8.25
C LEU A 167 19.96 8.33 -8.78
N GLN A 168 20.91 8.87 -9.54
CA GLN A 168 22.07 8.10 -10.01
C GLN A 168 22.90 7.53 -8.84
N ARG A 169 23.13 8.33 -7.79
CA ARG A 169 23.82 7.86 -6.57
C ARG A 169 23.04 6.75 -5.87
N LEU A 170 21.71 6.85 -5.82
CA LEU A 170 20.87 5.80 -5.26
C LEU A 170 21.02 4.52 -6.09
N GLN A 171 20.92 4.61 -7.43
CA GLN A 171 21.09 3.47 -8.34
C GLN A 171 22.45 2.78 -8.16
N GLN A 172 23.52 3.54 -7.99
CA GLN A 172 24.85 2.99 -7.75
C GLN A 172 24.99 2.29 -6.38
N GLN A 173 24.11 2.58 -5.42
CA GLN A 173 24.11 1.93 -4.11
C GLN A 173 23.23 0.68 -4.07
N VAL A 174 22.05 0.73 -4.71
CA VAL A 174 21.03 -0.33 -4.61
C VAL A 174 20.95 -1.22 -5.85
N PHE A 175 21.57 -0.78 -6.96
CA PHE A 175 21.59 -1.48 -8.25
C PHE A 175 20.20 -1.84 -8.77
N LEU A 176 19.16 -1.07 -8.41
CA LEU A 176 17.82 -1.18 -8.97
C LEU A 176 17.71 -0.32 -10.22
N GLU A 177 16.81 -0.72 -11.11
CA GLU A 177 16.46 0.06 -12.30
C GLU A 177 15.72 1.35 -11.90
N THR A 178 15.82 2.37 -12.76
CA THR A 178 15.20 3.69 -12.53
C THR A 178 13.71 3.55 -12.29
N GLU A 179 13.04 2.74 -13.13
CA GLU A 179 11.61 2.51 -13.11
C GLU A 179 11.16 1.95 -11.77
N THR A 180 11.91 1.00 -11.19
CA THR A 180 11.61 0.42 -9.88
C THR A 180 11.74 1.44 -8.75
N ILE A 181 12.75 2.31 -8.79
CA ILE A 181 12.94 3.36 -7.78
C ILE A 181 11.79 4.38 -7.84
N LEU A 182 11.42 4.80 -9.05
CA LEU A 182 10.33 5.75 -9.27
C LEU A 182 8.97 5.14 -8.87
N GLU A 183 8.75 3.85 -9.12
CA GLU A 183 7.56 3.13 -8.65
C GLU A 183 7.49 3.11 -7.12
N ILE A 184 8.60 2.80 -6.44
CA ILE A 184 8.67 2.84 -4.96
C ILE A 184 8.34 4.25 -4.45
N GLU A 185 8.91 5.28 -5.08
CA GLU A 185 8.63 6.67 -4.73
C GLU A 185 7.15 7.02 -4.91
N GLN A 186 6.57 6.68 -6.05
CA GLN A 186 5.15 6.90 -6.31
C GLN A 186 4.27 6.23 -5.26
N LEU A 187 4.45 4.93 -5.03
CA LEU A 187 3.65 4.16 -4.05
C LEU A 187 3.81 4.71 -2.63
N LEU A 188 5.01 5.15 -2.27
CA LEU A 188 5.25 5.79 -0.97
C LEU A 188 4.62 7.17 -0.88
N GLN A 189 4.61 7.95 -1.95
CA GLN A 189 3.94 9.25 -1.98
C GLN A 189 2.41 9.12 -1.89
N GLU A 190 1.83 8.09 -2.52
CA GLU A 190 0.39 7.81 -2.53
C GLU A 190 -0.15 7.43 -1.15
N LYS A 191 0.40 6.37 -0.51
CA LYS A 191 -0.08 5.91 0.79
C LYS A 191 0.64 6.51 1.99
N ARG A 192 1.81 7.14 1.81
CA ARG A 192 2.74 7.54 2.89
C ARG A 192 3.35 6.36 3.67
N GLN A 193 3.02 5.12 3.28
CA GLN A 193 3.57 3.93 3.91
C GLN A 193 3.61 2.72 2.96
N VAL A 194 4.73 2.02 2.96
CA VAL A 194 4.95 0.81 2.15
C VAL A 194 5.61 -0.28 2.98
N ILE A 195 5.44 -1.53 2.57
CA ILE A 195 6.14 -2.70 3.11
C ILE A 195 6.92 -3.36 1.99
N PHE A 196 8.23 -3.43 2.15
CA PHE A 196 9.11 -4.24 1.33
C PHE A 196 9.08 -5.66 1.86
N TYR A 197 8.61 -6.61 1.05
CA TYR A 197 8.49 -8.00 1.47
C TYR A 197 9.10 -8.95 0.45
N GLY A 198 9.65 -10.05 0.92
CA GLY A 198 10.22 -11.06 0.05
C GLY A 198 11.25 -11.94 0.75
N PRO A 199 11.85 -12.87 0.00
CA PRO A 199 12.79 -13.83 0.55
C PRO A 199 14.02 -13.16 1.18
N PRO A 200 14.74 -13.85 2.07
CA PRO A 200 15.95 -13.32 2.67
C PRO A 200 17.02 -13.07 1.60
N GLY A 201 17.86 -12.08 1.84
CA GLY A 201 18.96 -11.73 0.95
C GLY A 201 18.58 -10.98 -0.34
N THR A 202 17.37 -10.42 -0.42
CA THR A 202 16.91 -9.60 -1.56
C THR A 202 17.16 -8.10 -1.38
N GLY A 203 17.99 -7.71 -0.41
CA GLY A 203 18.42 -6.32 -0.22
C GLY A 203 17.39 -5.36 0.40
N LYS A 204 16.20 -5.82 0.82
CA LYS A 204 15.09 -4.97 1.33
C LYS A 204 15.52 -3.86 2.29
N THR A 205 16.27 -4.18 3.35
CA THR A 205 16.71 -3.21 4.37
C THR A 205 17.73 -2.22 3.82
N VAL A 206 18.68 -2.69 3.01
CA VAL A 206 19.66 -1.83 2.32
C VAL A 206 18.95 -0.86 1.38
N VAL A 207 18.00 -1.35 0.59
CA VAL A 207 17.20 -0.51 -0.31
C VAL A 207 16.36 0.49 0.48
N ALA A 208 15.68 0.07 1.56
CA ALA A 208 14.89 0.96 2.41
C ALA A 208 15.72 2.12 2.98
N GLU A 209 16.92 1.84 3.48
CA GLU A 209 17.81 2.86 4.03
C GLU A 209 18.34 3.83 2.96
N ALA A 210 18.86 3.30 1.86
CA ALA A 210 19.41 4.13 0.78
C ALA A 210 18.29 4.98 0.15
N PHE A 211 17.15 4.37 -0.16
CA PHE A 211 15.98 5.05 -0.68
C PHE A 211 15.49 6.12 0.29
N ALA A 212 15.43 5.85 1.60
CA ALA A 212 14.97 6.84 2.56
C ALA A 212 15.86 8.08 2.63
N ARG A 213 17.19 7.92 2.51
CA ARG A 213 18.13 9.05 2.48
C ARG A 213 17.95 9.88 1.21
N TYR A 214 17.80 9.23 0.06
CA TYR A 214 17.44 9.86 -1.20
C TYR A 214 16.12 10.64 -1.08
N PHE A 215 15.05 9.96 -0.67
CA PHE A 215 13.71 10.50 -0.58
C PHE A 215 13.62 11.66 0.41
N THR A 216 14.25 11.57 1.59
CA THR A 216 14.23 12.66 2.56
C THR A 216 15.25 13.77 2.24
N GLY A 217 16.21 13.53 1.35
CA GLY A 217 17.35 14.40 1.07
C GLY A 217 18.31 14.60 2.26
N SER A 218 18.13 13.88 3.37
CA SER A 218 19.02 13.99 4.54
C SER A 218 18.93 12.78 5.47
N PRO A 219 20.07 12.18 5.87
CA PRO A 219 20.06 11.07 6.82
C PRO A 219 19.53 11.45 8.20
N ARG A 220 19.55 12.75 8.58
CA ARG A 220 19.00 13.22 9.86
C ARG A 220 17.48 13.11 9.95
N ARG A 221 16.80 13.01 8.81
CA ARG A 221 15.34 12.87 8.71
C ARG A 221 14.92 11.42 8.46
N VAL A 222 15.84 10.47 8.66
CA VAL A 222 15.58 9.03 8.59
C VAL A 222 15.84 8.43 9.96
N ARG A 223 14.92 7.59 10.42
CA ARG A 223 15.09 6.79 11.63
C ARG A 223 14.87 5.32 11.30
N LEU A 224 15.76 4.45 11.76
CA LEU A 224 15.63 3.00 11.65
C LEU A 224 15.34 2.41 13.02
N ILE A 225 14.33 1.56 13.10
CA ILE A 225 14.05 0.69 14.24
C ILE A 225 13.85 -0.73 13.75
N GLN A 226 14.01 -1.71 14.63
CA GLN A 226 13.73 -3.10 14.33
C GLN A 226 12.71 -3.65 15.33
N PHE A 227 11.70 -4.36 14.84
CA PHE A 227 10.74 -5.04 15.70
C PHE A 227 11.25 -6.42 16.12
N HIS A 228 10.91 -6.78 17.36
CA HIS A 228 11.21 -8.07 17.95
C HIS A 228 10.00 -8.53 18.78
N PRO A 229 9.91 -9.82 19.15
CA PRO A 229 8.72 -10.37 19.82
C PRO A 229 8.30 -9.63 21.11
N SER A 230 9.27 -9.07 21.83
CA SER A 230 9.05 -8.29 23.06
C SER A 230 8.80 -6.80 22.85
N TYR A 231 8.67 -6.32 21.61
CA TYR A 231 8.45 -4.90 21.32
C TYR A 231 6.98 -4.55 21.59
N THR A 232 6.70 -3.47 22.35
CA THR A 232 5.33 -3.16 22.80
C THR A 232 4.86 -1.77 22.38
N TYR A 233 3.59 -1.47 22.66
CA TYR A 233 3.00 -0.15 22.45
C TYR A 233 3.75 0.92 23.26
N GLU A 234 4.16 0.57 24.48
CA GLU A 234 4.79 1.46 25.43
C GLU A 234 6.15 1.98 24.96
N GLU A 235 6.90 1.20 24.17
CA GLU A 235 8.14 1.67 23.53
C GLU A 235 7.88 2.46 22.24
N PHE A 236 6.78 2.18 21.54
CA PHE A 236 6.49 2.74 20.23
C PHE A 236 5.73 4.07 20.29
N MET A 237 4.61 4.09 21.00
CA MET A 237 3.66 5.20 21.08
C MET A 237 3.88 6.01 22.36
N GLU A 238 3.52 5.46 23.52
CA GLU A 238 3.81 6.03 24.84
C GLU A 238 3.53 5.01 25.93
N GLY A 239 4.22 5.15 27.07
CA GLY A 239 4.03 4.26 28.20
C GLY A 239 4.45 4.88 29.52
N ILE A 240 3.93 4.31 30.60
CA ILE A 240 4.28 4.73 31.96
C ILE A 240 5.69 4.19 32.29
N ARG A 241 6.54 5.06 32.84
CA ARG A 241 7.89 4.72 33.32
C ARG A 241 8.11 5.29 34.72
N PRO A 242 8.74 4.53 35.63
CA PRO A 242 9.15 5.05 36.92
C PRO A 242 10.37 5.97 36.76
N GLU A 243 10.38 7.09 37.47
CA GLU A 243 11.51 8.00 37.63
C GLU A 243 11.77 8.24 39.11
N VAL A 244 13.05 8.44 39.45
CA VAL A 244 13.44 8.83 40.80
C VAL A 244 13.22 10.33 40.94
N GLY A 245 12.31 10.72 41.83
CA GLY A 245 12.06 12.11 42.17
C GLY A 245 13.23 12.72 42.95
N ALA A 246 13.28 14.06 42.99
CA ALA A 246 14.34 14.81 43.67
C ALA A 246 14.52 14.45 45.16
N GLU A 247 13.46 13.97 45.81
CA GLU A 247 13.45 13.55 47.23
C GLU A 247 13.62 12.03 47.42
N GLY A 248 14.03 11.28 46.39
CA GLY A 248 14.26 9.82 46.47
C GLY A 248 13.00 8.94 46.35
N GLY A 249 11.82 9.51 46.18
CA GLY A 249 10.58 8.77 45.90
C GLY A 249 10.45 8.33 44.43
N ILE A 250 9.65 7.29 44.16
CA ILE A 250 9.34 6.85 42.78
C ILE A 250 8.13 7.63 42.24
N ARG A 251 8.30 8.31 41.11
CA ARG A 251 7.22 8.97 40.36
C ARG A 251 6.95 8.22 39.07
N TYR A 252 5.69 7.97 38.76
CA TYR A 252 5.29 7.42 37.46
C TYR A 252 5.02 8.57 36.49
N VAL A 253 5.74 8.57 35.35
CA VAL A 253 5.58 9.56 34.29
C VAL A 253 5.25 8.86 32.98
N VAL A 254 4.40 9.50 32.17
CA VAL A 254 4.14 9.04 30.80
C VAL A 254 5.27 9.53 29.91
N LYS A 255 5.96 8.60 29.24
CA LYS A 255 7.01 8.93 28.27
C LYS A 255 6.54 8.61 26.86
N ALA A 256 6.75 9.55 25.94
CA ALA A 256 6.55 9.33 24.52
C ALA A 256 7.51 8.24 24.01
N GLY A 257 7.00 7.31 23.22
CA GLY A 257 7.74 6.27 22.52
C GLY A 257 8.44 6.77 21.25
N ILE A 258 9.11 5.87 20.54
CA ILE A 258 9.94 6.24 19.37
C ILE A 258 9.11 6.90 18.26
N PHE A 259 7.95 6.36 17.93
CA PHE A 259 7.09 6.90 16.86
C PHE A 259 6.52 8.26 17.25
N LYS A 260 5.99 8.41 18.47
CA LYS A 260 5.44 9.68 18.95
C LYS A 260 6.49 10.79 18.94
N ARG A 261 7.70 10.55 19.46
CA ARG A 261 8.81 11.50 19.42
C ARG A 261 9.22 11.86 17.98
N TRP A 262 9.15 10.90 17.06
CA TRP A 262 9.46 11.15 15.66
C TRP A 262 8.39 12.01 14.96
N CYS A 263 7.11 11.78 15.29
CA CYS A 263 6.02 12.65 14.86
C CYS A 263 6.17 14.07 15.42
N GLU A 264 6.56 14.23 16.69
CA GLU A 264 6.84 15.55 17.29
C GLU A 264 7.98 16.26 16.56
N GLU A 265 9.05 15.54 16.22
CA GLU A 265 10.17 16.13 15.48
C GLU A 265 9.79 16.56 14.07
N ALA A 266 8.93 15.81 13.38
CA ALA A 266 8.46 16.14 12.02
C ALA A 266 7.40 17.25 11.99
N ARG A 267 6.74 17.53 13.12
CA ARG A 267 5.57 18.42 13.19
C ARG A 267 5.95 19.87 12.86
N GLY A 268 5.15 20.51 12.01
CA GLY A 268 5.35 21.90 11.59
C GLY A 268 6.48 22.11 10.58
N LYS A 269 7.16 21.04 10.16
CA LYS A 269 8.23 21.08 9.14
C LYS A 269 7.66 20.79 7.75
N ARG A 270 8.31 21.31 6.71
CA ARG A 270 7.91 21.07 5.31
C ARG A 270 8.61 19.83 4.74
N GLU A 271 9.76 19.50 5.29
CA GLU A 271 10.64 18.45 4.78
C GLU A 271 10.11 17.05 5.12
N ARG A 272 10.45 16.09 4.27
CA ARG A 272 10.04 14.70 4.41
C ARG A 272 10.81 14.03 5.55
N TYR A 273 10.09 13.37 6.44
CA TYR A 273 10.62 12.53 7.53
C TYR A 273 10.25 11.08 7.27
N LEU A 274 11.15 10.14 7.53
CA LEU A 274 10.90 8.73 7.25
C LEU A 274 11.32 7.85 8.42
N LEU A 275 10.44 6.94 8.83
CA LEU A 275 10.73 5.88 9.80
C LEU A 275 10.73 4.53 9.10
N ILE A 276 11.87 3.84 9.17
CA ILE A 276 12.05 2.48 8.70
C ILE A 276 11.79 1.54 9.87
N ILE A 277 10.92 0.56 9.67
CA ILE A 277 10.59 -0.49 10.64
C ILE A 277 11.06 -1.82 10.05
N ASP A 278 12.27 -2.22 10.43
CA ASP A 278 12.86 -3.47 10.00
C ASP A 278 12.23 -4.65 10.75
N GLU A 279 12.09 -5.78 10.05
CA GLU A 279 11.43 -6.99 10.57
C GLU A 279 10.04 -6.71 11.17
N ILE A 280 9.24 -5.90 10.45
CA ILE A 280 7.94 -5.40 10.93
C ILE A 280 7.01 -6.53 11.38
N ASN A 281 7.13 -7.72 10.80
CA ASN A 281 6.31 -8.86 11.14
C ASN A 281 6.74 -9.53 12.47
N ARG A 282 7.95 -9.32 12.99
CA ARG A 282 8.43 -9.99 14.22
C ARG A 282 7.79 -9.51 15.52
N GLY A 283 6.97 -8.46 15.47
CA GLY A 283 6.18 -7.97 16.60
C GLY A 283 4.67 -8.20 16.42
N ASN A 284 3.90 -8.12 17.51
CA ASN A 284 2.44 -8.10 17.41
C ASN A 284 1.98 -6.72 16.92
N LEU A 285 1.89 -6.55 15.61
CA LEU A 285 1.63 -5.25 14.98
C LEU A 285 0.34 -4.59 15.45
N SER A 286 -0.74 -5.36 15.59
CA SER A 286 -2.03 -4.79 16.04
C SER A 286 -1.94 -4.23 17.46
N ARG A 287 -1.13 -4.84 18.34
CA ARG A 287 -0.86 -4.32 19.70
C ARG A 287 0.12 -3.14 19.68
N ILE A 288 1.21 -3.23 18.93
CA ILE A 288 2.23 -2.18 18.89
C ILE A 288 1.68 -0.89 18.31
N PHE A 289 0.87 -0.98 17.24
CA PHE A 289 0.38 0.20 16.54
C PHE A 289 -0.82 0.84 17.25
N GLY A 290 -1.70 0.06 17.88
CA GLY A 290 -2.87 0.59 18.58
C GLY A 290 -3.69 1.56 17.72
N GLU A 291 -3.83 2.80 18.18
CA GLU A 291 -4.57 3.87 17.48
C GLU A 291 -3.89 4.31 16.17
N LEU A 292 -2.59 4.06 16.00
CA LEU A 292 -1.88 4.37 14.76
C LEU A 292 -2.51 3.68 13.55
N LEU A 293 -3.10 2.49 13.71
CA LEU A 293 -3.80 1.83 12.61
C LEU A 293 -4.89 2.72 12.00
N TYR A 294 -5.64 3.43 12.84
CA TYR A 294 -6.64 4.38 12.37
C TYR A 294 -5.97 5.62 11.71
N LEU A 295 -4.94 6.17 12.36
CA LEU A 295 -4.27 7.38 11.88
C LEU A 295 -3.46 7.20 10.59
N LEU A 296 -3.01 5.99 10.26
CA LEU A 296 -2.35 5.72 8.98
C LEU A 296 -3.29 5.91 7.79
N GLU A 297 -4.59 5.75 8.00
CA GLU A 297 -5.64 5.96 7.00
C GLU A 297 -6.19 7.40 7.05
N TYR A 298 -6.30 7.99 8.24
CA TYR A 298 -6.90 9.31 8.47
C TYR A 298 -5.94 10.25 9.20
N ARG A 299 -4.86 10.67 8.53
CA ARG A 299 -3.77 11.46 9.12
C ARG A 299 -4.19 12.87 9.56
N GLU A 300 -5.26 13.40 8.98
CA GLU A 300 -5.86 14.67 9.35
C GLU A 300 -6.70 14.61 10.64
N LYS A 301 -7.03 13.41 11.10
CA LYS A 301 -7.79 13.19 12.33
C LYS A 301 -6.86 13.19 13.54
N ARG A 302 -7.48 13.44 14.69
CA ARG A 302 -6.83 13.33 16.00
C ARG A 302 -7.52 12.24 16.81
N VAL A 303 -6.73 11.53 17.60
CA VAL A 303 -7.20 10.53 18.57
C VAL A 303 -6.62 10.86 19.93
N GLU A 304 -7.38 10.56 20.97
CA GLU A 304 -6.89 10.69 22.34
C GLU A 304 -6.00 9.48 22.68
N LEU A 305 -4.80 9.71 23.18
CA LEU A 305 -3.91 8.64 23.61
C LEU A 305 -4.25 8.16 25.03
N PRO A 306 -4.22 6.85 25.30
CA PRO A 306 -4.79 6.27 26.52
C PRO A 306 -3.97 6.58 27.79
N TYR A 307 -2.67 6.85 27.67
CA TYR A 307 -1.81 7.09 28.84
C TYR A 307 -1.74 8.58 29.18
N SER A 308 -1.52 9.44 28.19
CA SER A 308 -1.36 10.90 28.38
C SER A 308 -2.66 11.68 28.32
N GLY A 309 -3.72 11.16 27.69
CA GLY A 309 -4.92 11.93 27.36
C GLY A 309 -4.70 12.98 26.26
N GLU A 310 -3.53 12.99 25.62
CA GLU A 310 -3.19 13.97 24.58
C GLU A 310 -3.92 13.66 23.26
N GLN A 311 -4.38 14.71 22.57
CA GLN A 311 -4.88 14.61 21.20
C GLN A 311 -3.73 14.48 20.20
N PHE A 312 -3.52 13.28 19.69
CA PHE A 312 -2.42 12.92 18.79
C PHE A 312 -2.86 12.76 17.34
N SER A 313 -1.99 13.15 16.41
CA SER A 313 -2.13 12.94 14.96
C SER A 313 -0.76 12.70 14.33
N VAL A 314 -0.74 12.02 13.19
CA VAL A 314 0.48 11.72 12.42
C VAL A 314 0.72 12.84 11.40
N PRO A 315 1.90 13.50 11.41
CA PRO A 315 2.22 14.53 10.43
C PRO A 315 2.13 14.02 8.99
N SER A 316 1.66 14.87 8.07
CA SER A 316 1.51 14.53 6.64
C SER A 316 2.85 14.34 5.92
N ASN A 317 3.92 14.94 6.45
CA ASN A 317 5.29 14.81 5.95
C ASN A 317 6.07 13.61 6.52
N LEU A 318 5.42 12.75 7.33
CA LEU A 318 6.04 11.55 7.89
C LEU A 318 5.69 10.30 7.07
N TYR A 319 6.69 9.51 6.70
CA TYR A 319 6.54 8.34 5.85
C TYR A 319 7.05 7.09 6.56
N LEU A 320 6.50 5.93 6.19
CA LEU A 320 6.91 4.64 6.76
C LEU A 320 7.37 3.66 5.68
N ILE A 321 8.49 2.99 5.95
CA ILE A 321 8.91 1.82 5.18
C ILE A 321 9.04 0.66 6.17
N GLY A 322 8.21 -0.37 6.02
CA GLY A 322 8.40 -1.64 6.72
C GLY A 322 9.24 -2.59 5.87
N THR A 323 10.10 -3.42 6.48
CA THR A 323 10.70 -4.57 5.80
C THR A 323 10.17 -5.86 6.42
N MET A 324 9.95 -6.88 5.61
CA MET A 324 9.40 -8.16 6.05
C MET A 324 10.08 -9.33 5.34
N ASN A 325 10.71 -10.21 6.12
CA ASN A 325 11.18 -11.50 5.62
C ASN A 325 10.00 -12.49 5.55
N THR A 326 9.76 -13.04 4.36
CA THR A 326 8.63 -13.95 4.11
C THR A 326 8.94 -15.42 4.35
N ALA A 327 10.21 -15.76 4.59
CA ALA A 327 10.64 -17.13 4.91
C ALA A 327 10.38 -17.49 6.39
N ASP A 328 10.20 -16.50 7.26
CA ASP A 328 9.91 -16.72 8.69
C ASP A 328 8.51 -17.33 8.85
N ARG A 329 8.45 -18.68 8.86
CA ARG A 329 7.22 -19.49 8.97
C ARG A 329 6.40 -19.24 10.24
N SER A 330 6.96 -18.57 11.25
CA SER A 330 6.31 -18.26 12.52
C SER A 330 5.29 -17.10 12.45
N ILE A 331 5.16 -16.42 11.30
CA ILE A 331 4.44 -15.15 11.21
C ILE A 331 3.61 -15.04 9.90
N ALA A 332 2.76 -16.04 9.65
CA ALA A 332 2.12 -16.21 8.35
C ALA A 332 1.00 -15.20 7.99
N LEU A 333 0.63 -14.26 8.85
CA LEU A 333 -0.47 -13.33 8.54
C LEU A 333 -0.16 -11.93 9.07
N VAL A 334 0.37 -11.06 8.20
CA VAL A 334 0.14 -9.62 8.35
C VAL A 334 -1.37 -9.41 8.32
N ASP A 335 -1.92 -8.90 9.42
CA ASP A 335 -3.35 -8.66 9.60
C ASP A 335 -3.95 -7.98 8.36
N HIS A 336 -5.14 -8.41 7.93
CA HIS A 336 -5.90 -7.76 6.85
C HIS A 336 -6.02 -6.25 7.07
N ALA A 337 -6.08 -5.83 8.33
CA ALA A 337 -6.07 -4.45 8.77
C ALA A 337 -4.83 -3.68 8.25
N LEU A 338 -3.64 -4.29 8.31
CA LEU A 338 -2.39 -3.67 7.86
C LEU A 338 -2.26 -3.75 6.34
N ARG A 339 -2.71 -4.85 5.72
CA ARG A 339 -2.70 -5.00 4.26
C ARG A 339 -3.41 -3.87 3.53
N ARG A 340 -4.49 -3.33 4.12
CA ARG A 340 -5.22 -2.19 3.57
C ARG A 340 -4.47 -0.85 3.65
N ARG A 341 -3.57 -0.71 4.63
CA ARG A 341 -2.95 0.57 5.00
C ARG A 341 -1.59 0.79 4.39
N PHE A 342 -0.92 -0.28 3.94
CA PHE A 342 0.38 -0.23 3.29
C PHE A 342 0.27 -0.70 1.84
N HIS A 343 1.08 -0.15 0.94
CA HIS A 343 1.39 -0.84 -0.31
C HIS A 343 2.44 -1.91 -0.05
N PHE A 344 2.28 -3.08 -0.64
CA PHE A 344 3.20 -4.20 -0.47
C PHE A 344 4.03 -4.33 -1.74
N ILE A 345 5.32 -4.05 -1.63
CA ILE A 345 6.27 -4.08 -2.74
C ILE A 345 7.11 -5.34 -2.60
N ARG A 346 7.00 -6.22 -3.60
CA ARG A 346 7.63 -7.53 -3.56
C ARG A 346 9.07 -7.44 -4.08
N PHE A 347 10.01 -7.80 -3.23
CA PHE A 347 11.41 -7.99 -3.59
C PHE A 347 11.61 -9.47 -3.93
N ARG A 348 12.05 -9.73 -5.17
CA ARG A 348 12.40 -11.08 -5.65
C ARG A 348 13.92 -11.23 -5.73
N PRO A 349 14.45 -12.46 -5.67
CA PRO A 349 15.80 -12.70 -6.16
C PRO A 349 15.93 -12.16 -7.58
N ASP A 350 17.01 -11.43 -7.84
CA ASP A 350 17.21 -10.70 -9.08
C ASP A 350 18.69 -10.78 -9.48
N SER A 351 18.98 -11.55 -10.53
CA SER A 351 20.32 -11.70 -11.09
C SER A 351 20.79 -10.48 -11.87
N GLY A 352 19.88 -9.62 -12.33
CA GLY A 352 20.19 -8.31 -12.92
C GLY A 352 20.81 -7.36 -11.90
N VAL A 353 20.27 -7.32 -10.68
CA VAL A 353 20.87 -6.60 -9.55
C VAL A 353 22.29 -7.10 -9.26
N LEU A 354 22.46 -8.43 -9.20
CA LEU A 354 23.79 -9.04 -9.01
C LEU A 354 24.74 -8.64 -10.15
N ARG A 355 24.31 -8.76 -11.41
CA ARG A 355 25.09 -8.40 -12.60
C ARG A 355 25.57 -6.95 -12.56
N ARG A 356 24.68 -6.00 -12.25
CA ARG A 356 25.03 -4.56 -12.15
C ARG A 356 26.02 -4.30 -11.01
N TRP A 357 25.84 -4.94 -9.86
CA TRP A 357 26.78 -4.85 -8.75
C TRP A 357 28.17 -5.39 -9.12
N MET A 358 28.22 -6.55 -9.77
CA MET A 358 29.48 -7.17 -10.20
C MET A 358 30.25 -6.32 -11.20
N ALA A 359 29.55 -5.75 -12.18
CA ALA A 359 30.14 -4.83 -13.14
C ALA A 359 30.75 -3.60 -12.43
N ALA A 360 30.05 -3.06 -11.41
CA ALA A 360 30.54 -1.92 -10.63
C ALA A 360 31.77 -2.25 -9.75
N GLN A 361 31.90 -3.50 -9.28
CA GLN A 361 33.06 -3.96 -8.51
C GLN A 361 34.25 -4.40 -9.41
N GLY A 362 34.09 -4.41 -10.73
CA GLY A 362 35.14 -4.79 -11.67
C GLY A 362 35.37 -6.31 -11.75
N TYR A 363 34.34 -7.13 -11.48
CA TYR A 363 34.45 -8.57 -11.72
C TYR A 363 34.61 -8.87 -13.21
N PRO A 364 35.40 -9.89 -13.56
CA PRO A 364 35.50 -10.39 -14.93
C PRO A 364 34.12 -10.73 -15.53
N ALA A 365 33.90 -10.36 -16.80
CA ALA A 365 32.65 -10.65 -17.50
C ALA A 365 32.38 -12.16 -17.70
N GLU A 366 33.39 -13.00 -17.49
CA GLU A 366 33.31 -14.46 -17.50
C GLU A 366 32.63 -15.04 -16.24
N TRP A 367 32.43 -14.24 -15.19
CA TRP A 367 31.67 -14.70 -14.03
C TRP A 367 30.18 -14.68 -14.35
N ASP A 368 29.51 -15.78 -14.05
CA ASP A 368 28.13 -16.00 -14.45
C ASP A 368 27.13 -15.62 -13.33
N PRO A 369 26.44 -14.46 -13.42
CA PRO A 369 25.40 -14.08 -12.46
C PRO A 369 24.19 -15.02 -12.48
N GLY A 370 24.07 -15.87 -13.52
CA GLY A 370 23.06 -16.92 -13.62
C GLY A 370 23.18 -18.01 -12.55
N VAL A 371 24.25 -18.04 -11.75
CA VAL A 371 24.36 -18.94 -10.58
C VAL A 371 23.19 -18.79 -9.61
N LEU A 372 22.72 -17.56 -9.41
CA LEU A 372 21.57 -17.27 -8.57
C LEU A 372 20.30 -17.86 -9.17
N ASP A 373 20.13 -17.70 -10.48
CA ASP A 373 18.94 -18.18 -11.19
C ASP A 373 18.92 -19.71 -11.20
N ARG A 374 20.04 -20.36 -11.52
CA ARG A 374 20.19 -21.83 -11.47
C ARG A 374 19.95 -22.40 -10.08
N LEU A 375 20.53 -21.78 -9.05
CA LEU A 375 20.27 -22.18 -7.66
C LEU A 375 18.77 -22.11 -7.37
N ASN A 376 18.12 -20.98 -7.68
CA ASN A 376 16.69 -20.83 -7.40
C ASN A 376 15.80 -21.71 -8.28
N GLU A 377 16.17 -22.01 -9.52
CA GLU A 377 15.48 -23.00 -10.38
C GLU A 377 15.55 -24.41 -9.78
N ARG A 378 16.72 -24.81 -9.28
CA ARG A 378 16.91 -26.09 -8.58
C ARG A 378 16.07 -26.16 -7.30
N LEU A 379 16.02 -25.08 -6.53
CA LEU A 379 15.18 -25.00 -5.33
C LEU A 379 13.69 -25.09 -5.65
N ARG A 380 13.23 -24.43 -6.72
CA ARG A 380 11.84 -24.57 -7.20
C ARG A 380 11.53 -26.00 -7.61
N ALA A 381 12.44 -26.67 -8.32
CA ALA A 381 12.28 -28.07 -8.72
C ALA A 381 12.17 -29.02 -7.52
N GLU A 382 12.81 -28.69 -6.40
CA GLU A 382 12.74 -29.43 -5.14
C GLU A 382 11.53 -29.03 -4.26
N GLY A 383 10.65 -28.15 -4.74
CA GLY A 383 9.43 -27.74 -4.05
C GLY A 383 9.60 -26.63 -3.02
N VAL A 384 10.72 -25.90 -3.04
CA VAL A 384 10.90 -24.71 -2.20
C VAL A 384 9.98 -23.59 -2.68
N GLU A 385 9.22 -23.01 -1.75
CA GLU A 385 8.29 -21.93 -2.05
C GLU A 385 9.00 -20.62 -2.46
N GLU A 386 8.33 -19.79 -3.27
CA GLU A 386 8.90 -18.55 -3.81
C GLU A 386 9.33 -17.55 -2.72
N ASN A 387 8.71 -17.59 -1.53
CA ASN A 387 9.04 -16.77 -0.35
C ASN A 387 10.28 -17.25 0.42
N ALA A 388 10.79 -18.45 0.12
CA ALA A 388 11.97 -19.06 0.72
C ALA A 388 13.15 -19.20 -0.25
N LEU A 389 13.07 -18.59 -1.44
CA LEU A 389 14.21 -18.54 -2.36
C LEU A 389 15.37 -17.70 -1.81
N LEU A 390 16.57 -17.89 -2.34
CA LEU A 390 17.74 -17.13 -1.90
C LEU A 390 17.91 -15.89 -2.78
N GLY A 391 18.08 -14.72 -2.15
CA GLY A 391 18.31 -13.47 -2.86
C GLY A 391 19.76 -13.23 -3.26
N HIS A 392 19.97 -12.24 -4.14
CA HIS A 392 21.28 -11.90 -4.71
C HIS A 392 22.32 -11.45 -3.68
N SER A 393 21.94 -10.93 -2.51
CA SER A 393 22.89 -10.39 -1.54
C SER A 393 23.81 -11.46 -0.95
N TYR A 394 23.41 -12.74 -0.96
CA TYR A 394 24.30 -13.84 -0.57
C TYR A 394 25.52 -13.91 -1.49
N PHE A 395 25.33 -13.62 -2.78
CA PHE A 395 26.39 -13.65 -3.80
C PHE A 395 27.12 -12.30 -3.95
N MET A 396 26.72 -11.24 -3.25
CA MET A 396 27.43 -9.96 -3.24
C MET A 396 28.63 -10.00 -2.26
N GLN A 397 29.59 -10.89 -2.53
CA GLN A 397 30.77 -11.10 -1.69
C GLN A 397 32.02 -10.46 -2.30
N PRO A 398 32.93 -9.88 -1.50
CA PRO A 398 34.16 -9.28 -2.02
C PRO A 398 35.08 -10.29 -2.71
N ASP A 399 34.99 -11.57 -2.37
CA ASP A 399 35.71 -12.67 -3.02
C ASP A 399 34.72 -13.69 -3.60
N LEU A 400 34.62 -13.72 -4.93
CA LEU A 400 33.90 -14.72 -5.70
C LEU A 400 34.84 -15.52 -6.60
N SER A 401 36.12 -15.59 -6.25
CA SER A 401 37.04 -16.58 -6.83
C SER A 401 36.49 -17.99 -6.62
N ARG A 402 37.07 -18.98 -7.30
CA ARG A 402 36.70 -20.38 -7.09
C ARG A 402 36.69 -20.78 -5.61
N GLU A 403 37.68 -20.33 -4.84
CA GLU A 403 37.76 -20.58 -3.40
C GLU A 403 36.72 -19.77 -2.61
N GLY A 404 36.46 -18.51 -2.99
CA GLY A 404 35.40 -17.69 -2.42
C GLY A 404 34.01 -18.29 -2.62
N LEU A 405 33.69 -18.72 -3.84
CA LEU A 405 32.44 -19.43 -4.15
C LEU A 405 32.33 -20.74 -3.38
N ARG A 406 33.41 -21.51 -3.27
CA ARG A 406 33.43 -22.73 -2.46
C ARG A 406 33.02 -22.45 -1.02
N ARG A 407 33.57 -21.38 -0.42
CA ARG A 407 33.25 -20.97 0.95
C ARG A 407 31.81 -20.50 1.07
N LEU A 408 31.33 -19.69 0.12
CA LEU A 408 29.94 -19.25 0.08
C LEU A 408 28.97 -20.44 0.05
N LEU A 409 29.20 -21.37 -0.89
CA LEU A 409 28.35 -22.55 -1.03
C LEU A 409 28.36 -23.41 0.22
N ARG A 410 29.55 -23.69 0.79
CA ARG A 410 29.70 -24.60 1.92
C ARG A 410 29.26 -24.02 3.26
N TYR A 411 29.54 -22.74 3.52
CA TYR A 411 29.37 -22.14 4.85
C TYR A 411 28.20 -21.18 4.94
N THR A 412 27.55 -20.83 3.81
CA THR A 412 26.38 -19.96 3.80
C THR A 412 25.19 -20.63 3.16
N ILE A 413 25.33 -21.09 1.91
CA ILE A 413 24.19 -21.65 1.16
C ILE A 413 23.81 -23.03 1.73
N GLN A 414 24.77 -23.93 1.92
CA GLN A 414 24.50 -25.28 2.40
C GLN A 414 23.75 -25.31 3.74
N PRO A 415 24.15 -24.58 4.81
CA PRO A 415 23.39 -24.56 6.05
C PRO A 415 21.94 -24.08 5.89
N ILE A 416 21.69 -23.09 5.03
CA ILE A 416 20.32 -22.61 4.73
C ILE A 416 19.50 -23.72 4.07
N LEU A 417 20.10 -24.45 3.12
CA LEU A 417 19.42 -25.55 2.45
C LEU A 417 19.19 -26.74 3.40
N GLU A 418 20.10 -27.01 4.33
CA GLU A 418 19.92 -28.01 5.38
C GLU A 418 18.72 -27.67 6.28
N GLU A 419 18.46 -26.38 6.56
CA GLU A 419 17.24 -25.95 7.26
C GLU A 419 15.98 -26.16 6.40
N TYR A 420 16.04 -25.89 5.09
CA TYR A 420 14.91 -26.10 4.18
C TYR A 420 14.56 -27.58 4.04
N PHE A 421 15.58 -28.43 3.94
CA PHE A 421 15.47 -29.87 3.77
C PHE A 421 15.82 -30.61 5.06
N PHE A 422 15.36 -30.12 6.21
CA PHE A 422 15.68 -30.69 7.52
C PHE A 422 15.41 -32.20 7.62
N THR A 423 14.39 -32.71 6.94
CA THR A 423 14.06 -34.14 6.91
C THR A 423 14.91 -34.96 5.94
N GLU A 424 15.55 -34.33 4.96
CA GLU A 424 16.35 -34.98 3.91
C GLU A 424 17.62 -34.17 3.58
N PRO A 425 18.62 -34.13 4.49
CA PRO A 425 19.83 -33.31 4.32
C PRO A 425 20.64 -33.64 3.05
N SER A 426 20.56 -34.88 2.56
CA SER A 426 21.21 -35.31 1.31
C SER A 426 20.73 -34.53 0.08
N ARG A 427 19.53 -33.93 0.12
CA ARG A 427 19.05 -33.03 -0.94
C ARG A 427 19.85 -31.73 -0.98
N ALA A 428 20.11 -31.13 0.18
CA ALA A 428 20.92 -29.93 0.30
C ALA A 428 22.34 -30.17 -0.25
N GLU A 429 22.98 -31.27 0.17
CA GLU A 429 24.31 -31.65 -0.31
C GLU A 429 24.35 -31.86 -1.82
N ARG A 430 23.34 -32.53 -2.40
CA ARG A 430 23.23 -32.77 -3.83
C ARG A 430 23.12 -31.46 -4.63
N ILE A 431 22.24 -30.55 -4.21
CA ILE A 431 22.06 -29.24 -4.89
C ILE A 431 23.38 -28.47 -4.88
N VAL A 432 24.05 -28.42 -3.73
CA VAL A 432 25.32 -27.70 -3.57
C VAL A 432 26.43 -28.34 -4.40
N ARG A 433 26.53 -29.66 -4.42
CA ARG A 433 27.50 -30.40 -5.23
C ARG A 433 27.29 -30.14 -6.72
N GLU A 434 26.06 -30.27 -7.21
CA GLU A 434 25.74 -30.07 -8.63
C GLU A 434 26.01 -28.61 -9.05
N LEU A 435 25.70 -27.64 -8.19
CA LEU A 435 26.01 -26.23 -8.45
C LEU A 435 27.53 -25.96 -8.47
N TRP A 436 28.30 -26.66 -7.62
CA TRP A 436 29.76 -26.57 -7.62
C TRP A 436 30.38 -27.21 -8.87
N GLU A 437 29.90 -28.37 -9.30
CA GLU A 437 30.39 -29.09 -10.48
C GLU A 437 30.20 -28.28 -11.78
N GLU A 438 29.15 -27.47 -11.88
CA GLU A 438 28.94 -26.56 -13.02
C GLU A 438 29.92 -25.38 -13.05
N PHE A 439 30.48 -25.01 -11.89
CA PHE A 439 31.41 -23.89 -11.73
C PHE A 439 32.89 -24.32 -11.74
N ALA A 440 33.14 -25.62 -11.60
CA ALA A 440 34.45 -26.23 -11.39
C ALA A 440 35.14 -26.62 -12.69
#